data_AF-A0A3A6E0K2-F1
#
_entry.id   AF-A0A3A6E0K2-F1
#
_cell.length_a   1.000
_cell.length_b   1.000
_cell.length_c   1.000
_cell.angle_alpha   90.00
_cell.angle_beta   90.00
_cell.angle_gamma   90.00
#
_symmetry.space_group_name_H-M   'P 1'
#
loop_
_entity.id
_entity.type
_entity.pdbx_description
1 polymer ?
#
loop_
_entity_poly.entity_id
_entity_poly.type
_entity_poly.pdbx_seq_one_letter_code
_entity_poly.pdbx_strand_id
1 'polypeptide(L)'
;MFHDMKYIMTIKYNERNIPVKIYSWKEACFFINRNRLEVCDFLLDCSLLEFLQAEDVKILSMRESCVNELMINLMKDVDDGLVDQKFILYNCKGINQLLHFCATHRYTKKKITNRYMIHYLTHKITRKKGGRYSR
;
A
#
# COMPACT_ATOMS: atom_id res chain seq x y z
N MET A 1 -1.91 -27.36 12.94
CA MET A 1 -1.76 -27.42 11.47
C MET A 1 -1.93 -25.98 10.97
N PHE A 2 -0.83 -25.25 10.71
CA PHE A 2 -0.81 -23.80 10.40
C PHE A 2 -1.00 -23.53 8.90
N HIS A 3 -2.11 -23.99 8.31
CA HIS A 3 -2.31 -23.95 6.85
C HIS A 3 -3.00 -22.69 6.29
N ASP A 4 -3.41 -21.73 7.13
CA ASP A 4 -4.27 -20.62 6.68
C ASP A 4 -3.60 -19.23 6.61
N MET A 5 -2.28 -19.16 6.70
CA MET A 5 -1.55 -17.90 6.56
C MET A 5 -1.00 -17.71 5.14
N LYS A 6 -1.46 -16.67 4.43
CA LYS A 6 -0.91 -16.29 3.12
C LYS A 6 0.06 -15.11 3.29
N TYR A 7 1.33 -15.33 3.00
CA TYR A 7 2.32 -14.23 2.95
C TYR A 7 1.92 -13.17 1.92
N ILE A 8 1.96 -11.90 2.32
CA ILE A 8 1.59 -10.74 1.51
C ILE A 8 2.84 -9.97 1.08
N MET A 9 3.59 -9.47 2.06
CA MET A 9 4.67 -8.51 1.87
C MET A 9 5.69 -8.57 3.00
N THR A 10 6.84 -7.96 2.77
CA THR A 10 7.82 -7.65 3.82
C THR A 10 7.96 -6.14 3.88
N ILE A 11 7.82 -5.60 5.08
CA ILE A 11 8.11 -4.20 5.39
C ILE A 11 9.37 -4.09 6.23
N LYS A 12 9.88 -2.89 6.38
CA LYS A 12 10.98 -2.56 7.27
C LYS A 12 10.61 -1.34 8.09
N TYR A 13 10.82 -1.42 9.39
CA TYR A 13 10.79 -0.26 10.28
C TYR A 13 12.18 0.39 10.31
N ASN A 14 12.27 1.69 10.02
CA ASN A 14 13.53 2.44 9.89
C ASN A 14 14.32 2.45 11.21
N GLU A 15 13.64 2.60 12.34
CA GLU A 15 14.28 2.60 13.67
C GLU A 15 14.88 1.25 14.05
N ARG A 16 14.22 0.15 13.64
CA ARG A 16 14.60 -1.20 14.05
C ARG A 16 15.52 -1.89 13.06
N ASN A 17 15.63 -1.39 11.84
CA ASN A 17 16.38 -1.97 10.72
C ASN A 17 16.07 -3.46 10.43
N ILE A 18 15.02 -4.02 11.01
CA ILE A 18 14.68 -5.45 10.91
C ILE A 18 13.50 -5.62 9.93
N PRO A 19 13.60 -6.55 8.96
CA PRO A 19 12.50 -6.88 8.07
C PRO A 19 11.38 -7.60 8.83
N VAL A 20 10.15 -7.14 8.65
CA VAL A 20 8.93 -7.69 9.27
C VAL A 20 8.06 -8.26 8.15
N LYS A 21 7.67 -9.53 8.30
CA LYS A 21 6.83 -10.21 7.31
C LYS A 21 5.36 -10.02 7.66
N ILE A 22 4.54 -9.75 6.65
CA ILE A 22 3.11 -9.54 6.80
C ILE A 22 2.37 -10.71 6.14
N TYR A 23 1.41 -11.26 6.87
CA TYR A 23 0.59 -12.40 6.48
C TYR A 23 -0.90 -12.02 6.60
N SER A 24 -1.75 -12.59 5.73
CA SER A 24 -3.20 -12.53 5.86
C SER A 24 -3.70 -13.87 6.40
N TRP A 25 -4.58 -13.81 7.40
CA TRP A 25 -5.44 -14.93 7.77
C TRP A 25 -6.76 -14.82 7.01
N LYS A 26 -7.42 -15.95 6.83
CA LYS A 26 -8.79 -16.00 6.29
C LYS A 26 -9.86 -15.56 7.30
N GLU A 27 -9.58 -15.54 8.60
CA GLU A 27 -10.54 -15.20 9.65
C GLU A 27 -9.94 -14.13 10.57
N ALA A 28 -10.70 -13.04 10.78
CA ALA A 28 -10.26 -11.84 11.49
C ALA A 28 -9.95 -12.13 12.98
N CYS A 29 -8.68 -12.03 13.35
CA CYS A 29 -8.20 -12.12 14.72
C CYS A 29 -6.88 -11.35 14.81
N PHE A 30 -6.94 -10.07 15.20
CA PHE A 30 -5.76 -9.21 15.34
C PHE A 30 -4.75 -9.81 16.34
N PHE A 31 -3.73 -10.49 15.83
CA PHE A 31 -2.63 -11.05 16.62
C PHE A 31 -1.28 -10.52 16.13
N ILE A 32 -0.59 -9.75 16.98
CA ILE A 32 0.80 -9.35 16.74
C ILE A 32 1.69 -10.39 17.41
N ASN A 33 2.33 -11.27 16.61
CA ASN A 33 3.30 -12.21 17.13
C ASN A 33 4.63 -11.51 17.39
N ARG A 34 4.79 -10.98 18.61
CA ARG A 34 6.02 -10.27 19.05
C ARG A 34 7.28 -11.15 18.98
N ASN A 35 7.14 -12.48 19.02
CA ASN A 35 8.26 -13.42 18.97
C ASN A 35 8.73 -13.72 17.53
N ARG A 36 7.92 -13.46 16.51
CA ARG A 36 8.24 -13.79 15.09
C ARG A 36 8.33 -12.59 14.15
N LEU A 37 8.01 -11.38 14.61
CA LEU A 37 7.93 -10.18 13.75
C LEU A 37 6.96 -10.41 12.59
N GLU A 38 5.76 -10.88 12.93
CA GLU A 38 4.67 -11.16 11.99
C GLU A 38 3.49 -10.23 12.30
N VAL A 39 3.00 -9.53 11.28
CA VAL A 39 1.74 -8.78 11.33
C VAL A 39 0.68 -9.58 10.58
N CYS A 40 -0.45 -9.80 11.24
CA CYS A 40 -1.60 -10.55 10.73
C CYS A 40 -2.77 -9.58 10.46
N ASP A 41 -3.69 -9.96 9.56
CA ASP A 41 -4.91 -9.20 9.20
C ASP A 41 -4.69 -7.85 8.52
N PHE A 42 -3.73 -7.85 7.60
CA PHE A 42 -3.44 -6.68 6.79
C PHE A 42 -4.38 -6.60 5.58
N LEU A 43 -5.19 -5.55 5.51
CA LEU A 43 -6.07 -5.30 4.36
C LEU A 43 -5.31 -4.67 3.19
N LEU A 44 -5.57 -5.17 1.99
CA LEU A 44 -5.01 -4.67 0.74
C LEU A 44 -5.98 -3.68 0.10
N ASP A 45 -6.25 -2.58 0.78
CA ASP A 45 -7.16 -1.50 0.36
C ASP A 45 -6.55 -0.13 0.70
N CYS A 46 -7.36 0.94 0.73
CA CYS A 46 -6.89 2.28 1.08
C CYS A 46 -6.26 2.38 2.48
N SER A 47 -6.57 1.51 3.44
CA SER A 47 -5.96 1.52 4.78
C SER A 47 -4.45 1.23 4.74
N LEU A 48 -3.95 0.52 3.74
CA LEU A 48 -2.51 0.36 3.51
C LEU A 48 -1.84 1.72 3.27
N LEU A 49 -2.50 2.64 2.56
CA LEU A 49 -1.93 3.96 2.27
C LEU A 49 -1.79 4.78 3.55
N GLU A 50 -2.72 4.63 4.49
CA GLU A 50 -2.64 5.22 5.83
C GLU A 50 -1.52 4.58 6.65
N PHE A 51 -1.39 3.25 6.62
CA PHE A 51 -0.31 2.55 7.31
C PHE A 51 1.07 2.98 6.83
N LEU A 52 1.25 3.17 5.52
CA LEU A 52 2.49 3.67 4.91
C LEU A 52 2.75 5.16 5.16
N GLN A 53 1.81 5.88 5.77
CA GLN A 53 2.01 7.28 6.14
C GLN A 53 3.02 7.42 7.29
N ALA A 54 3.16 6.39 8.14
CA ALA A 54 4.14 6.36 9.22
C ALA A 54 5.57 6.47 8.66
N GLU A 55 6.34 7.43 9.18
CA GLU A 55 7.68 7.78 8.65
C GLU A 55 8.71 6.66 8.78
N ASP A 56 8.45 5.71 9.67
CA ASP A 56 9.33 4.60 9.95
C ASP A 56 9.06 3.37 9.07
N VAL A 57 7.98 3.31 8.30
CA VAL A 57 7.65 2.10 7.51
C VAL A 57 8.09 2.23 6.05
N LYS A 58 8.73 1.20 5.51
CA LYS A 58 9.01 1.05 4.06
C LYS A 58 8.64 -0.35 3.54
N ILE A 59 8.06 -0.42 2.34
CA ILE A 59 7.83 -1.70 1.63
C ILE A 59 9.16 -2.20 1.04
N LEU A 60 9.56 -3.42 1.40
CA LEU A 60 10.71 -4.10 0.79
C LEU A 60 10.30 -5.01 -0.37
N SER A 61 9.23 -5.79 -0.19
CA SER A 61 8.70 -6.68 -1.22
C SER A 61 7.20 -6.90 -1.03
N MET A 62 6.47 -7.16 -2.11
CA MET A 62 5.05 -7.54 -2.07
C MET A 62 4.78 -8.54 -3.19
N ARG A 63 4.02 -9.61 -2.92
CA ARG A 63 3.69 -10.58 -3.96
C ARG A 63 2.93 -9.93 -5.12
N GLU A 64 3.21 -10.36 -6.35
CA GLU A 64 2.53 -9.83 -7.55
C GLU A 64 1.01 -9.97 -7.47
N SER A 65 0.49 -11.09 -6.95
CA SER A 65 -0.94 -11.28 -6.72
C SER A 65 -1.53 -10.25 -5.75
N CYS A 66 -0.81 -9.93 -4.67
CA CYS A 66 -1.23 -8.94 -3.68
C CYS A 66 -1.18 -7.51 -4.21
N VAL A 67 -0.21 -7.17 -5.06
CA VAL A 67 -0.21 -5.86 -5.75
C VAL A 67 -1.45 -5.74 -6.64
N ASN A 68 -1.78 -6.79 -7.39
CA ASN A 68 -2.95 -6.76 -8.27
C ASN A 68 -4.26 -6.61 -7.48
N GLU A 69 -4.37 -7.34 -6.37
CA GLU A 69 -5.52 -7.27 -5.46
C GLU A 69 -5.66 -5.87 -4.85
N LEU A 70 -4.56 -5.30 -4.34
CA LEU A 70 -4.53 -3.92 -3.85
C LEU A 70 -5.00 -2.92 -4.91
N MET A 71 -4.49 -3.02 -6.15
CA MET A 71 -4.87 -2.07 -7.20
C MET A 71 -6.35 -2.20 -7.59
N ILE A 72 -6.92 -3.41 -7.54
CA ILE A 72 -8.36 -3.62 -7.76
C ILE A 72 -9.18 -3.00 -6.62
N ASN A 73 -8.78 -3.22 -5.36
CA ASN A 73 -9.48 -2.68 -4.21
C ASN A 73 -9.39 -1.15 -4.16
N LEU A 74 -8.21 -0.57 -4.42
CA LEU A 74 -8.07 0.89 -4.50
C LEU A 74 -8.92 1.51 -5.61
N MET A 75 -9.16 0.79 -6.71
CA MET A 75 -10.07 1.27 -7.75
C MET A 75 -11.51 1.32 -7.25
N LYS A 76 -11.95 0.30 -6.51
CA LYS A 76 -13.26 0.29 -5.84
C LYS A 76 -13.36 1.38 -4.78
N ASP A 77 -12.33 1.56 -3.96
CA ASP A 77 -12.31 2.61 -2.93
C ASP A 77 -12.39 4.02 -3.55
N VAL A 78 -11.89 4.22 -4.78
CA VAL A 78 -12.09 5.47 -5.53
C VAL A 78 -13.54 5.60 -5.99
N ASP A 79 -14.12 4.54 -6.55
CA ASP A 79 -15.51 4.52 -7.03
C ASP A 79 -16.51 4.73 -5.88
N ASP A 80 -16.22 4.18 -4.70
CA ASP A 80 -17.00 4.30 -3.47
C ASP A 80 -16.78 5.64 -2.74
N GLY A 81 -15.85 6.47 -3.23
CA GLY A 81 -15.56 7.79 -2.67
C GLY A 81 -14.70 7.79 -1.39
N LEU A 82 -14.13 6.65 -1.00
CA LEU A 82 -13.22 6.51 0.13
C LEU A 82 -11.84 7.14 -0.16
N VAL A 83 -11.36 7.02 -1.40
CA VAL A 83 -10.11 7.66 -1.87
C VAL A 83 -10.44 8.95 -2.62
N ASP A 84 -10.90 9.94 -1.86
CA ASP A 84 -11.19 11.29 -2.36
C ASP A 84 -9.95 12.21 -2.37
N GLN A 85 -10.14 13.47 -2.75
CA GLN A 85 -9.05 14.44 -2.77
C GLN A 85 -8.48 14.72 -1.37
N LYS A 86 -9.30 14.72 -0.31
CA LYS A 86 -8.85 14.97 1.06
C LYS A 86 -8.00 13.81 1.56
N PHE A 87 -8.45 12.57 1.33
CA PHE A 87 -7.71 11.35 1.61
C PHE A 87 -6.35 11.38 0.93
N ILE A 88 -6.30 11.67 -0.38
CA ILE A 88 -5.04 11.71 -1.13
C ILE A 88 -4.08 12.76 -0.56
N LEU A 89 -4.59 13.93 -0.15
CA LEU A 89 -3.75 14.98 0.43
C LEU A 89 -3.19 14.59 1.80
N TYR A 90 -4.02 13.98 2.64
CA TYR A 90 -3.63 13.53 3.97
C TYR A 90 -2.61 12.39 3.89
N ASN A 91 -2.89 11.36 3.10
CA ASN A 91 -2.09 10.14 2.96
C ASN A 91 -1.01 10.22 1.86
N CYS A 92 -0.61 11.44 1.46
CA CYS A 92 0.29 11.62 0.32
C CYS A 92 1.68 10.99 0.52
N LYS A 93 2.20 10.87 1.75
CA LYS A 93 3.49 10.21 1.99
C LYS A 93 3.34 8.71 1.71
N GLY A 94 2.32 8.07 2.28
CA GLY A 94 2.04 6.65 2.06
C GLY A 94 1.78 6.31 0.60
N ILE A 95 1.03 7.15 -0.12
CA ILE A 95 0.84 6.99 -1.56
C ILE A 95 2.17 7.11 -2.32
N ASN A 96 3.01 8.10 -2.01
CA ASN A 96 4.33 8.22 -2.64
C ASN A 96 5.23 7.00 -2.36
N GLN A 97 5.15 6.40 -1.17
CA GLN A 97 5.86 5.16 -0.86
C GLN A 97 5.42 4.00 -1.78
N LEU A 98 4.09 3.81 -1.92
CA LEU A 98 3.55 2.79 -2.83
C LEU A 98 3.96 3.05 -4.29
N LEU A 99 3.88 4.31 -4.76
CA LEU A 99 4.28 4.69 -6.10
C LEU A 99 5.78 4.45 -6.35
N HIS A 100 6.63 4.76 -5.38
CA HIS A 100 8.06 4.47 -5.44
C HIS A 100 8.33 2.96 -5.52
N PHE A 101 7.63 2.16 -4.73
CA PHE A 101 7.68 0.70 -4.82
C PHE A 101 7.28 0.19 -6.22
N CYS A 102 6.18 0.72 -6.78
CA CYS A 102 5.73 0.33 -8.12
C CYS A 102 6.69 0.78 -9.23
N ALA A 103 7.40 1.90 -9.04
CA ALA A 103 8.40 2.37 -10.00
C ALA A 103 9.60 1.43 -10.09
N THR A 104 10.01 0.83 -8.96
CA THR A 104 11.18 -0.05 -8.87
C THR A 104 10.88 -1.51 -9.26
N HIS A 105 9.61 -1.92 -9.27
CA HIS A 105 9.21 -3.31 -9.52
C HIS A 105 8.41 -3.45 -10.83
N ARG A 106 9.06 -3.99 -11.88
CA ARG A 106 8.49 -4.10 -13.24
C ARG A 106 7.14 -4.83 -13.30
N TYR A 107 6.95 -5.88 -12.49
CA TYR A 107 5.72 -6.67 -12.52
C TYR A 107 4.47 -5.86 -12.14
N THR A 108 4.64 -4.80 -11.35
CA THR A 108 3.52 -3.95 -10.91
C THR A 108 2.81 -3.26 -12.08
N LYS A 109 3.47 -3.10 -13.23
CA LYS A 109 2.94 -2.41 -14.42
C LYS A 109 2.43 -3.36 -15.52
N LYS A 110 2.43 -4.68 -15.29
CA LYS A 110 2.01 -5.67 -16.30
C LYS A 110 0.50 -5.60 -16.59
N LYS A 111 -0.33 -5.36 -15.58
CA LYS A 111 -1.80 -5.30 -15.72
C LYS A 111 -2.30 -3.88 -16.00
N ILE A 112 -3.38 -3.79 -16.80
CA ILE A 112 -4.04 -2.52 -17.15
C ILE A 112 -4.52 -1.79 -15.88
N THR A 113 -5.22 -2.49 -14.97
CA THR A 113 -5.72 -1.94 -13.71
C THR A 113 -4.62 -1.28 -12.89
N ASN A 114 -3.48 -1.95 -12.73
CA ASN A 114 -2.37 -1.39 -11.97
C ASN A 114 -1.80 -0.14 -12.64
N ARG A 115 -1.62 -0.16 -13.97
CA ARG A 115 -1.15 1.02 -14.71
C ARG A 115 -2.09 2.20 -14.54
N TYR A 116 -3.40 1.95 -14.62
CA TYR A 116 -4.43 2.95 -14.41
C TYR A 116 -4.33 3.55 -13.01
N MET A 117 -4.32 2.72 -11.96
CA MET A 117 -4.27 3.21 -10.58
C MET A 117 -2.96 3.94 -10.24
N ILE A 118 -1.82 3.43 -10.70
CA ILE A 118 -0.53 4.11 -10.56
C ILE A 118 -0.58 5.49 -11.24
N HIS A 119 -1.13 5.56 -12.45
CA HIS A 119 -1.29 6.83 -13.17
C HIS A 119 -2.24 7.78 -12.45
N TYR A 120 -3.40 7.29 -12.01
CA TYR A 120 -4.40 8.05 -11.27
C TYR A 120 -3.80 8.70 -10.01
N LEU A 121 -3.17 7.89 -9.15
CA LEU A 121 -2.54 8.36 -7.91
C LEU A 121 -1.40 9.34 -8.18
N THR A 122 -0.56 9.05 -9.18
CA THR A 122 0.53 9.96 -9.58
C THR A 122 -0.01 11.32 -10.01
N HIS A 123 -1.02 11.34 -10.88
CA HIS A 123 -1.62 12.57 -11.40
C HIS A 123 -2.33 13.38 -10.31
N LYS A 124 -3.04 12.72 -9.39
CA LYS A 124 -3.71 13.38 -8.25
C LYS A 124 -2.71 14.01 -7.28
N ILE A 125 -1.55 13.38 -7.08
CA ILE A 125 -0.46 13.97 -6.28
C ILE A 125 0.21 15.14 -7.03
N THR A 126 0.49 15.02 -8.33
CA THR A 126 1.24 16.04 -9.07
C THR A 126 0.43 17.30 -9.37
N ARG A 127 -0.90 17.22 -9.50
CA ARG A 127 -1.77 18.41 -9.57
C ARG A 127 -1.59 19.38 -8.39
N LYS A 128 -1.05 18.90 -7.25
CA LYS A 128 -0.64 19.74 -6.11
C LYS A 128 0.58 20.62 -6.42
N LYS A 129 1.56 20.13 -7.21
CA LYS A 129 2.81 20.85 -7.49
C LYS A 129 2.66 21.93 -8.56
N GLY A 130 1.68 21.80 -9.45
CA GLY A 130 1.39 22.79 -10.51
C GLY A 130 0.41 23.90 -10.12
N GLY A 131 -0.03 23.96 -8.86
CA GLY A 131 -1.06 24.89 -8.37
C GLY A 131 -0.53 26.16 -7.69
N ARG A 132 0.71 26.58 -7.98
CA ARG A 132 1.20 27.94 -7.64
C ARG A 132 1.53 28.63 -8.95
N TYR A 133 0.98 29.84 -9.12
CA TYR A 133 0.98 30.71 -10.31
C TYR A 133 -0.13 30.45 -11.34
N SER A 134 -1.34 30.85 -10.99
CA SER A 134 -2.28 31.53 -11.90
C SER A 134 -3.35 32.23 -11.06
N ARG A 135 -2.94 33.34 -10.44
CA ARG A 135 -3.69 34.59 -10.21
C ARG A 135 -2.86 35.49 -9.32
#